data_AF-A0A5B2Z0N7-F1
#
_entry.id   AF-A0A5B2Z0N7-F1
#
_cell.length_a   1.000
_cell.length_b   1.000
_cell.length_c   1.000
_cell.angle_alpha   90.00
_cell.angle_beta   90.00
_cell.angle_gamma   90.00
#
_symmetry.space_group_name_H-M   'P 1'
#
loop_
_entity.id
_entity.type
_entity.pdbx_description
1 polymer ?
#
loop_
_entity_poly.entity_id
_entity_poly.type
_entity_poly.pdbx_seq_one_letter_code
_entity_poly.pdbx_strand_id
1 'polypeptide(L)' 'MSVSVTIVNILTTKKMGHFFQEFGRSPDNHNLLSPTSQDLLHLSTISKKYGYWNASSEENKWLA' A
#
# COMPACT_ATOMS: atom_id res chain seq x y z
N MET A 1 3.31 -15.29 -20.93
CA MET A 1 4.08 -15.23 -19.66
C MET A 1 3.11 -15.46 -18.53
N SER A 2 3.33 -16.49 -17.71
CA SER A 2 2.46 -16.82 -16.57
C SER A 2 2.91 -16.01 -15.36
N VAL A 3 2.03 -15.16 -14.81
CA VAL A 3 2.33 -14.37 -13.61
C VAL A 3 2.12 -15.26 -12.39
N SER A 4 3.22 -15.61 -11.69
CA SER A 4 3.16 -16.38 -10.46
C SER A 4 2.68 -15.49 -9.31
N VAL A 5 1.46 -15.72 -8.84
CA VAL A 5 0.89 -14.99 -7.71
C VAL A 5 1.54 -15.51 -6.42
N THR A 6 2.35 -14.68 -5.77
CA THR A 6 2.92 -14.98 -4.46
C THR A 6 1.98 -14.45 -3.39
N ILE A 7 1.33 -15.36 -2.65
CA ILE A 7 0.52 -15.01 -1.50
C ILE A 7 1.45 -14.82 -0.30
N VAL A 8 1.57 -13.59 0.19
CA VAL A 8 2.35 -13.27 1.39
C VAL A 8 1.42 -13.23 2.60
N ASN A 9 1.58 -14.17 3.52
CA ASN A 9 0.89 -14.12 4.81
C ASN A 9 1.65 -13.18 5.75
N ILE A 10 1.11 -11.97 5.94
CA ILE A 10 1.69 -10.96 6.83
C ILE A 10 1.08 -11.15 8.23
N LEU A 11 1.88 -11.60 9.18
CA LEU A 11 1.54 -11.51 10.61
C LEU A 11 1.71 -10.05 11.05
N THR A 12 0.62 -9.40 11.43
CA THR A 12 0.64 -7.98 11.79
C THR A 12 -0.34 -7.67 12.91
N THR A 13 -0.27 -6.45 13.46
CA THR A 13 -1.25 -5.97 14.44
C THR A 13 -2.62 -5.79 13.79
N LYS A 14 -3.70 -5.95 14.57
CA LYS A 14 -5.07 -5.75 14.08
C LYS A 14 -5.27 -4.40 13.36
N LYS A 15 -4.68 -3.33 13.90
CA LYS A 15 -4.73 -1.98 13.30
C LYS A 15 -4.13 -1.95 11.89
N MET A 16 -2.95 -2.54 11.74
CA MET A 16 -2.24 -2.59 10.47
C MET A 16 -2.93 -3.55 9.47
N GLY A 17 -3.51 -4.64 9.96
CA GLY A 17 -4.32 -5.53 9.13
C GLY A 17 -5.52 -4.80 8.49
N HIS A 18 -6.26 -4.01 9.29
CA HIS A 18 -7.37 -3.20 8.77
C HIS A 18 -6.90 -2.12 7.80
N PHE A 19 -5.75 -1.49 8.05
CA PHE A 19 -5.14 -0.56 7.12
C PHE A 19 -4.89 -1.21 5.74
N PHE A 20 -4.25 -2.38 5.70
CA PHE A 20 -4.01 -3.08 4.43
C PHE A 20 -5.28 -3.57 3.75
N GLN A 21 -6.32 -3.93 4.50
CA GLN A 21 -7.62 -4.28 3.92
C GLN A 21 -8.31 -3.08 3.26
N GLU A 22 -8.13 -1.87 3.81
CA GLU A 22 -8.79 -0.65 3.31
C GLU A 22 -8.00 0.07 2.21
N PHE A 23 -6.67 0.05 2.29
CA PHE A 23 -5.79 0.59 1.25
C PHE A 23 -5.54 -0.43 0.12
N GLY A 24 -5.38 -1.70 0.47
CA GLY A 24 -4.94 -2.74 -0.45
C GLY A 24 -5.94 -2.94 -1.59
N ARG A 25 -5.40 -3.17 -2.79
CA ARG A 25 -6.18 -3.53 -3.96
C ARG A 25 -6.27 -5.04 -4.07
N SER A 26 -7.46 -5.54 -4.40
CA SER A 26 -7.59 -6.93 -4.83
C SER A 26 -6.78 -7.11 -6.12
N PRO A 27 -5.97 -8.18 -6.24
CA PRO A 27 -5.30 -8.48 -7.50
C PRO A 27 -6.35 -8.97 -8.50
N ASP A 28 -6.91 -8.06 -9.30
CA ASP A 28 -7.79 -8.44 -10.39
C ASP A 28 -6.96 -9.11 -11.50
N ASN A 29 -7.17 -10.42 -11.66
CA ASN A 29 -6.72 -11.24 -12.79
C ASN A 29 -5.29 -10.95 -13.29
N HIS A 30 -4.30 -11.27 -12.45
CA HIS A 30 -2.88 -11.43 -12.83
C HIS A 30 -2.13 -10.20 -13.33
N ASN A 31 -2.77 -9.04 -13.46
CA ASN A 31 -2.10 -7.79 -13.81
C ASN A 31 -1.97 -6.92 -12.55
N LEU A 32 -0.79 -6.93 -11.94
CA LEU A 32 -0.39 -5.90 -10.99
C LEU A 32 -0.31 -4.58 -11.74
N LEU A 33 -1.44 -3.87 -11.84
CA LEU A 33 -1.49 -2.56 -12.44
C LEU A 33 -0.58 -1.62 -11.65
N SER A 34 0.24 -0.84 -12.37
CA SER A 34 1.01 0.24 -11.76
C SER A 34 0.09 1.14 -10.93
N PRO A 35 0.55 1.63 -9.76
CA PRO A 35 -0.21 2.60 -8.98
C PRO A 35 -0.58 3.84 -9.80
N THR A 36 -1.82 4.27 -9.69
CA THR A 36 -2.34 5.49 -10.30
C THR A 36 -2.25 6.67 -9.33
N SER A 37 -2.42 7.90 -9.82
CA SER A 37 -2.51 9.08 -8.95
C SER A 37 -3.65 9.00 -7.94
N GLN A 38 -4.77 8.36 -8.30
CA GLN A 38 -5.89 8.14 -7.39
C GLN A 38 -5.51 7.19 -6.26
N ASP A 39 -4.70 6.17 -6.54
CA ASP A 39 -4.21 5.25 -5.50
C ASP A 39 -3.28 5.94 -4.50
N LEU A 40 -2.45 6.88 -4.99
CA LEU A 40 -1.57 7.68 -4.12
C LEU A 40 -2.39 8.63 -3.23
N LEU A 41 -3.44 9.24 -3.76
CA LEU A 41 -4.37 10.06 -2.98
C LEU A 41 -5.09 9.21 -1.92
N HIS A 42 -5.60 8.03 -2.31
CA HIS A 42 -6.25 7.10 -1.39
C HIS A 42 -5.30 6.65 -0.28
N LEU A 43 -4.05 6.28 -0.61
CA LEU A 43 -3.01 5.96 0.37
C LEU A 43 -2.80 7.11 1.36
N SER A 44 -2.67 8.35 0.87
CA SER A 44 -2.48 9.52 1.73
C SER A 44 -3.64 9.71 2.71
N THR A 45 -4.87 9.59 2.23
CA THR A 45 -6.08 9.68 3.06
C THR A 45 -6.14 8.57 4.12
N ILE A 46 -5.90 7.32 3.74
CA ILE A 46 -5.97 6.18 4.66
C ILE A 46 -4.81 6.21 5.66
N SER A 47 -3.59 6.55 5.25
CA SER A 47 -2.46 6.75 6.18
C SER A 47 -2.82 7.76 7.27
N LYS A 48 -3.42 8.90 6.89
CA LYS A 48 -3.86 9.91 7.87
C LYS A 48 -4.94 9.37 8.81
N LYS A 49 -5.93 8.63 8.30
CA LYS A 49 -7.00 7.99 9.11
C LYS A 49 -6.43 7.06 10.18
N TYR A 50 -5.40 6.28 9.84
CA TYR A 50 -4.77 5.35 10.76
C TYR A 50 -3.61 5.98 11.57
N GLY A 51 -3.27 7.24 11.33
CA GLY A 51 -2.16 7.93 12.00
C GLY A 51 -0.79 7.40 11.58
N TYR A 52 -0.66 6.89 10.36
CA TYR A 52 0.62 6.53 9.76
C TYR A 52 1.23 7.73 9.05
N TRP A 53 2.53 7.90 9.24
CA TRP A 53 3.30 8.98 8.64
C TRP A 53 3.72 8.60 7.22
N ASN A 54 3.53 9.54 6.29
CA ASN A 54 4.09 9.47 4.94
C ASN A 54 5.22 10.50 4.87
N ALA A 55 6.44 10.03 4.60
CA ALA A 55 7.60 10.92 4.46
C ALA A 55 7.42 11.89 3.28
N SER A 56 7.79 13.14 3.49
CA SER A 56 7.91 14.14 2.42
C SER A 56 9.02 13.77 1.43
N SER A 57 9.01 14.41 0.27
CA SER A 57 10.07 14.27 -0.73
C SER A 57 11.44 14.62 -0.16
N GLU A 58 11.51 15.64 0.70
CA GLU A 58 12.74 16.07 1.37
C GLU A 58 13.23 15.04 2.38
N GLU A 59 12.34 14.49 3.21
CA GLU A 59 12.68 13.46 4.21
C GLU A 59 13.15 12.16 3.55
N ASN A 60 12.54 11.77 2.42
CA ASN A 60 12.96 10.58 1.66
C ASN A 60 14.37 10.70 1.07
N LYS A 61 14.86 11.92 0.77
CA LYS A 61 16.22 12.12 0.22
C LYS A 61 17.32 11.77 1.22
N TRP A 62 17.03 11.78 2.52
CA TRP A 62 18.02 11.45 3.57
C TRP A 62 18.14 9.95 3.85
N LEU A 63 17.27 9.13 3.24
CA LEU A 63 17.23 7.67 3.42
C LEU A 63 17.83 6.90 2.23
N ALA A 64 18.31 7.60 1.20
CA ALA A 64 18.97 7.07 0.01
C ALA A 64 20.49 7.26 0.08
#